data_AF-A0A5M3XVX5-F1
#
_entry.id   AF-A0A5M3XVX5-F1
#
_cell.length_a   1.000
_cell.length_b   1.000
_cell.length_c   1.000
_cell.angle_alpha   90.00
_cell.angle_beta   90.00
_cell.angle_gamma   90.00
#
_symmetry.space_group_name_H-M   'P 1'
#
loop_
_entity.id
_entity.type
_entity.pdbx_description
1 polymer ?
#
loop_
_entity_poly.entity_id
_entity_poly.type
_entity_poly.pdbx_seq_one_letter_code
_entity_poly.pdbx_strand_id
1 'polypeptide(L)'
;MSKPYPIIELPLDWDEANLGHAQRHGVTREEIEQVVRNEPDVYQSRKNGEPIPDHYLLVGVTDAGRRVTVVVLYPVTKIRDWGEYEMEIARPITAYDTPKGK
;
A
#
# COMPACT_ATOMS: atom_id res chain seq x y z
N MET A 1 13.34 -9.64 -17.91
CA MET A 1 13.29 -8.23 -17.47
C MET A 1 12.26 -8.14 -16.37
N SER A 2 12.57 -7.60 -15.18
CA SER A 2 11.53 -7.36 -14.19
C SER A 2 10.55 -6.34 -14.78
N LYS A 3 9.25 -6.56 -14.61
CA LYS A 3 8.27 -5.50 -14.91
C LYS A 3 8.60 -4.28 -14.05
N PRO A 4 8.41 -3.05 -14.56
CA PRO A 4 8.48 -1.87 -13.70
C PRO A 4 7.47 -2.02 -12.56
N TYR A 5 7.78 -1.46 -11.40
CA TYR A 5 6.82 -1.39 -10.29
C TYR A 5 5.58 -0.58 -10.71
N PRO A 6 4.40 -0.88 -10.16
CA PRO A 6 3.21 -0.11 -10.47
C PRO A 6 3.34 1.32 -9.96
N ILE A 7 2.68 2.25 -10.65
CA ILE A 7 2.42 3.59 -10.13
C ILE A 7 1.16 3.48 -9.28
N ILE A 8 1.24 3.85 -8.01
CA ILE A 8 0.09 3.83 -7.10
C ILE A 8 -0.41 5.25 -6.92
N GLU A 9 -1.68 5.47 -7.26
CA GLU A 9 -2.32 6.79 -7.21
C GLU A 9 -3.59 6.74 -6.35
N LEU A 10 -4.11 7.93 -6.01
CA LEU A 10 -5.43 8.09 -5.39
C LEU A 10 -6.54 8.03 -6.46
N PRO A 11 -7.77 7.62 -6.10
CA PRO A 11 -8.21 7.14 -4.78
C PRO A 11 -7.74 5.71 -4.48
N LEU A 12 -7.80 5.31 -3.21
CA LEU A 12 -7.51 3.94 -2.77
C LEU A 12 -8.81 3.15 -2.52
N ASP A 13 -8.75 1.84 -2.69
CA ASP A 13 -9.83 0.92 -2.32
C ASP A 13 -9.72 0.61 -0.83
N TRP A 14 -10.59 1.21 -0.04
CA TRP A 14 -10.55 1.08 1.41
C TRP A 14 -11.29 -0.17 1.90
N ASP A 15 -10.62 -0.91 2.78
CA ASP A 15 -11.20 -1.97 3.57
C ASP A 15 -11.14 -1.58 5.05
N GLU A 16 -12.28 -1.56 5.73
CA GLU A 16 -12.39 -1.06 7.11
C GLU A 16 -11.58 -1.91 8.11
N ALA A 17 -11.46 -3.22 7.87
CA ALA A 17 -10.66 -4.10 8.73
C ALA A 17 -9.17 -3.80 8.59
N ASN A 18 -8.70 -3.57 7.36
CA ASN A 18 -7.32 -3.17 7.08
C ASN A 18 -7.00 -1.77 7.62
N LEU A 19 -7.93 -0.81 7.48
CA LEU A 19 -7.76 0.52 8.07
C LEU A 19 -7.62 0.43 9.59
N GLY A 20 -8.47 -0.37 10.24
CA GLY A 20 -8.36 -0.65 11.68
C GLY A 20 -7.02 -1.29 12.07
N HIS A 21 -6.39 -2.07 11.19
CA HIS A 21 -5.03 -2.59 11.43
C HIS A 21 -3.98 -1.47 11.36
N ALA A 22 -3.99 -0.63 10.33
CA ALA A 22 -3.06 0.51 10.24
C ALA A 22 -3.18 1.46 11.44
N GLN A 23 -4.40 1.73 11.90
CA GLN A 23 -4.65 2.57 13.07
C GLN A 23 -4.10 2.00 14.37
N ARG A 24 -4.00 0.67 14.51
CA ARG A 24 -3.32 0.04 15.67
C ARG A 24 -1.82 0.31 15.69
N HIS A 25 -1.22 0.62 14.55
CA HIS A 25 0.16 1.12 14.43
C HIS A 25 0.26 2.65 14.53
N GLY A 26 -0.85 3.33 14.85
CA GLY A 26 -0.90 4.78 14.97
C GLY A 26 -0.75 5.52 13.64
N VAL A 27 -1.06 4.87 12.51
CA VAL A 27 -1.06 5.50 11.18
C VAL A 27 -2.50 5.79 10.78
N THR A 28 -2.80 7.04 10.42
CA THR A 28 -4.15 7.44 9.99
C THR A 28 -4.37 7.20 8.50
N ARG A 29 -5.64 7.30 8.09
CA ARG A 29 -6.02 7.26 6.67
C ARG A 29 -5.34 8.38 5.88
N GLU A 30 -5.35 9.59 6.45
CA GLU A 30 -4.79 10.80 5.83
C GLU A 30 -3.28 10.68 5.65
N GLU A 31 -2.57 10.06 6.60
CA GLU A 31 -1.13 9.80 6.47
C GLU A 31 -0.82 8.80 5.35
N ILE A 32 -1.67 7.77 5.16
CA ILE A 32 -1.55 6.85 4.02
C ILE A 32 -1.76 7.59 2.71
N GLU A 33 -2.80 8.42 2.62
CA GLU A 33 -3.08 9.22 1.42
C GLU A 33 -1.95 10.24 1.13
N GLN A 34 -1.36 10.84 2.17
CA GLN A 34 -0.18 11.70 2.06
C GLN A 34 1.02 10.93 1.50
N VAL A 35 1.30 9.72 2.01
CA VAL A 35 2.40 8.89 1.49
C VAL A 35 2.24 8.63 -0.01
N VAL A 36 1.03 8.26 -0.46
CA VAL A 36 0.75 8.00 -1.89
C VAL A 36 0.87 9.28 -2.72
N ARG A 37 0.31 10.39 -2.23
CA ARG A 37 0.37 11.69 -2.91
C ARG A 37 1.79 12.24 -3.02
N ASN A 38 2.64 11.97 -2.03
CA ASN A 38 4.01 12.47 -1.96
C ASN A 38 5.02 11.54 -2.65
N GLU A 39 4.58 10.83 -3.70
CA GLU A 39 5.41 10.02 -4.61
C GLU A 39 6.37 9.07 -3.87
N PRO A 40 5.85 8.00 -3.24
CA PRO A 40 6.66 7.13 -2.41
C PRO A 40 7.59 6.25 -3.25
N ASP A 41 8.67 5.77 -2.64
CA ASP A 41 9.45 4.67 -3.21
C ASP A 41 8.62 3.39 -3.18
N VAL A 42 8.57 2.69 -4.32
CA VAL A 42 7.80 1.43 -4.47
C VAL A 42 8.74 0.24 -4.49
N TYR A 43 8.43 -0.78 -3.67
CA TYR A 43 9.19 -2.04 -3.61
C TYR A 43 8.26 -3.24 -3.63
N GLN A 44 8.74 -4.39 -4.12
CA GLN A 44 8.04 -5.66 -3.93
C GLN A 44 8.03 -6.06 -2.45
N SER A 45 6.87 -6.37 -1.90
CA SER A 45 6.77 -6.99 -0.58
C SER A 45 7.35 -8.40 -0.60
N ARG A 46 8.03 -8.80 0.48
CA ARG A 46 8.69 -10.11 0.60
C ARG A 46 8.37 -10.78 1.92
N LYS A 47 8.19 -12.10 1.90
CA LYS A 47 8.08 -12.95 3.08
C LYS A 47 9.15 -14.04 2.99
N ASN A 48 10.02 -14.13 3.99
CA ASN A 48 11.14 -15.08 4.01
C ASN A 48 12.04 -15.00 2.76
N GLY A 49 12.23 -13.78 2.22
CA GLY A 49 13.04 -13.55 1.01
C GLY A 49 12.28 -13.70 -0.30
N GLU A 50 11.13 -14.37 -0.31
CA GLU A 50 10.31 -14.58 -1.50
C GLU A 50 9.35 -13.42 -1.75
N PRO A 51 9.18 -12.98 -3.02
CA PRO A 51 8.21 -11.94 -3.36
C PRO A 51 6.79 -12.43 -3.11
N ILE A 52 5.97 -11.59 -2.49
CA ILE A 52 4.52 -11.81 -2.37
C ILE A 52 3.88 -11.18 -3.60
N PRO A 53 3.23 -11.95 -4.50
CA PRO A 53 2.57 -11.40 -5.68
C PRO A 53 1.58 -10.29 -5.33
N ASP A 54 1.52 -9.25 -6.16
CA ASP A 54 0.59 -8.12 -6.08
C ASP A 54 0.67 -7.30 -4.77
N HIS A 55 1.63 -7.60 -3.89
CA HIS A 55 1.85 -6.87 -2.65
C HIS A 55 3.08 -5.97 -2.78
N TYR A 56 2.87 -4.67 -2.57
CA TYR A 56 3.91 -3.66 -2.68
C TYR A 56 4.07 -2.89 -1.39
N LEU A 57 5.29 -2.41 -1.15
CA LEU A 57 5.64 -1.49 -0.07
C LEU A 57 5.77 -0.10 -0.69
N LEU A 58 5.02 0.85 -0.15
CA LEU A 58 5.15 2.27 -0.43
C LEU A 58 5.88 2.90 0.75
N VAL A 59 7.12 3.31 0.54
CA VAL A 59 7.93 3.97 1.58
C VAL A 59 7.98 5.44 1.24
N GLY A 60 7.25 6.25 1.99
CA GLY A 60 7.16 7.68 1.74
C GLY A 60 7.15 8.50 3.02
N VAL A 61 6.92 9.80 2.84
CA VAL A 61 6.95 10.79 3.91
C VAL A 61 5.64 11.57 3.90
N THR A 62 5.02 11.67 5.07
CA THR A 62 3.84 12.51 5.33
C THR A 62 4.17 14.00 5.22
N ASP A 63 3.16 14.85 5.17
CA ASP A 63 3.34 16.31 5.12
C ASP A 63 4.04 16.85 6.39
N ALA A 64 3.92 16.13 7.52
CA ALA A 64 4.58 16.44 8.78
C ALA A 64 6.02 15.90 8.89
N GLY A 65 6.55 15.26 7.84
CA GLY A 65 7.90 14.70 7.84
C GLY A 65 8.03 13.30 8.49
N ARG A 66 6.93 12.68 8.91
CA ARG A 66 6.91 11.30 9.42
C ARG A 66 7.09 10.31 8.26
N ARG A 67 8.02 9.37 8.41
CA ARG A 67 8.29 8.33 7.40
C ARG A 67 7.46 7.08 7.69
N VAL A 68 6.62 6.70 6.72
CA VAL A 68 5.65 5.62 6.87
C VAL A 68 5.81 4.63 5.72
N THR A 69 5.71 3.34 6.06
CA THR A 69 5.61 2.26 5.09
C THR A 69 4.16 1.81 5.02
N VAL A 70 3.57 1.88 3.82
CA VAL A 70 2.23 1.36 3.53
C VAL A 70 2.39 0.08 2.72
N VAL A 71 1.75 -1.00 3.17
CA VAL A 71 1.63 -2.24 2.40
C VAL A 71 0.34 -2.18 1.62
N VAL A 72 0.39 -2.37 0.31
CA VAL A 72 -0.78 -2.34 -0.57
C VAL A 72 -0.89 -3.62 -1.40
N LEU A 73 -2.13 -4.00 -1.72
CA LEU A 73 -2.47 -4.93 -2.79
C LEU A 73 -2.74 -4.12 -4.07
N TYR A 74 -2.14 -4.50 -5.20
CA TYR A 74 -2.40 -3.89 -6.50
C TYR A 74 -2.13 -4.89 -7.66
N PRO A 75 -3.00 -4.99 -8.68
CA PRO A 75 -4.34 -4.39 -8.74
C PRO A 75 -5.32 -5.08 -7.78
N VAL A 76 -6.50 -4.49 -7.59
CA VAL A 76 -7.56 -5.12 -6.78
C VAL A 76 -8.49 -5.92 -7.67
N THR A 77 -8.59 -7.22 -7.43
CA THR A 77 -9.63 -8.07 -8.01
C THR A 77 -10.91 -7.99 -7.18
N LYS A 78 -12.05 -7.81 -7.85
CA LYS A 78 -13.39 -7.87 -7.25
C LYS A 78 -14.18 -9.00 -7.90
N ILE A 79 -15.02 -9.66 -7.09
CA ILE A 79 -15.91 -10.74 -7.54
C ILE A 79 -17.35 -10.21 -7.50
N ARG A 80 -18.09 -10.40 -8.59
CA ARG A 80 -19.53 -10.11 -8.70
C ARG A 80 -20.25 -11.29 -9.37
N ASP A 81 -21.57 -11.20 -9.44
CA ASP A 81 -22.43 -12.24 -10.03
C ASP A 81 -22.09 -12.54 -11.51
N TRP A 82 -21.51 -11.56 -12.22
CA TRP A 82 -21.08 -11.69 -13.62
C TRP A 82 -19.60 -12.08 -13.79
N GLY A 83 -18.88 -12.36 -12.69
CA GLY A 83 -17.49 -12.82 -12.71
C GLY A 83 -16.51 -11.90 -11.98
N GLU A 84 -15.23 -12.22 -12.16
CA GLU A 84 -14.12 -11.46 -11.61
C GLU A 84 -13.72 -10.32 -12.54
N TYR A 85 -13.33 -9.18 -11.97
CA TYR A 85 -12.73 -8.09 -12.72
C TYR A 85 -11.65 -7.40 -11.91
N GLU A 86 -10.60 -6.97 -12.59
CA GLU A 86 -9.48 -6.24 -12.00
C GLU A 86 -9.74 -4.74 -12.08
N MET A 87 -9.36 -4.04 -11.01
CA MET A 87 -9.38 -2.60 -10.92
C MET A 87 -7.93 -2.12 -10.71
N GLU A 88 -7.47 -1.20 -11.54
CA GLU A 88 -6.18 -0.49 -11.42
C GLU A 88 -6.23 0.50 -10.25
N ILE A 89 -6.45 -0.02 -9.04
CA ILE A 89 -6.56 0.70 -7.79
C ILE A 89 -5.84 -0.10 -6.71
N ALA A 90 -5.17 0.58 -5.79
CA ALA A 90 -4.50 -0.07 -4.67
C ALA A 90 -5.43 -0.17 -3.46
N ARG A 91 -5.36 -1.30 -2.75
CA ARG A 91 -5.97 -1.48 -1.42
C ARG A 91 -4.89 -1.48 -0.33
N PRO A 92 -4.91 -0.53 0.62
CA PRO A 92 -4.09 -0.62 1.82
C PRO A 92 -4.40 -1.89 2.61
N ILE A 93 -3.35 -2.61 2.99
CA ILE A 93 -3.42 -3.81 3.83
C ILE A 93 -3.05 -3.47 5.27
N THR A 94 -1.99 -2.69 5.44
CA THR A 94 -1.54 -2.14 6.73
C THR A 94 -0.57 -0.99 6.48
N ALA A 95 -0.27 -0.22 7.51
CA ALA A 95 0.77 0.80 7.48
C ALA A 95 1.44 0.88 8.86
N TYR A 96 2.71 1.28 8.87
CA TYR A 96 3.50 1.40 10.09
C TYR A 96 4.67 2.37 9.89
N ASP A 97 5.25 2.86 10.99
CA ASP A 97 6.45 3.68 10.95
C ASP A 97 7.61 2.95 10.26
N THR A 98 8.22 3.59 9.27
CA THR A 98 9.40 3.01 8.61
C THR A 98 10.56 2.99 9.60
N PRO A 99 11.15 1.82 9.91
CA PRO A 99 12.31 1.74 10.78
C PRO A 99 13.46 2.59 10.24
N LYS A 100 14.17 3.28 11.14
CA LYS A 100 15.41 3.99 10.80
C LYS A 100 16.50 2.97 10.46
N GLY A 101 16.67 2.67 9.17
CA GLY A 101 17.82 1.95 8.63
C GLY A 101 17.64 0.44 8.47
N LYS A 102 17.84 -0.01 7.23
CA LYS A 102 18.96 -0.90 6.91
C LYS A 102 19.85 -0.20 5.90
#